data_AF-A0AAU0NAD7-F1
#
_entry.id   AF-A0AAU0NAD7-F1
#
_cell.length_a   1.000
_cell.length_b   1.000
_cell.length_c   1.000
_cell.angle_alpha   90.00
_cell.angle_beta   90.00
_cell.angle_gamma   90.00
#
_symmetry.space_group_name_H-M   'P 1'
#
loop_
_entity.id
_entity.type
_entity.pdbx_description
1 polymer ?
#
loop_
_entity_poly.entity_id
_entity_poly.type
_entity_poly.pdbx_seq_one_letter_code
_entity_poly.pdbx_strand_id
1 'polypeptide(L)'
;MDDMQVYIANLGKYNEGELVGAWFTFPIDFEEVKEKIGLNDEYEEYAIHDYELPFTVDEYTSIGELNRLWEMVSELPEELQSELSALLTHFSSIEELSEHQEDIIIHSDCDDMYDVARYYIEETGALGEVPASLQNYIDYQAYGRDLDLSGTFISTNHGIFEIVY
;
A
#
# COMPACT_ATOMS: atom_id res chain seq x y z
N MET A 1 7.16 -7.80 1.48
CA MET A 1 7.70 -7.46 0.15
C MET A 1 8.03 -8.67 -0.72
N ASP A 2 8.43 -9.81 -0.13
CA ASP A 2 8.91 -10.98 -0.90
C ASP A 2 7.86 -11.71 -1.76
N ASP A 3 6.59 -11.31 -1.70
CA ASP A 3 5.49 -11.97 -2.42
C ASP A 3 5.00 -11.19 -3.67
N MET A 4 5.63 -10.06 -4.02
CA MET A 4 5.20 -9.30 -5.21
C MET A 4 5.60 -10.02 -6.49
N GLN A 5 4.61 -10.39 -7.29
CA GLN A 5 4.85 -11.05 -8.58
C GLN A 5 3.75 -10.75 -9.61
N VAL A 6 4.12 -10.86 -10.88
CA VAL A 6 3.21 -10.70 -12.02
C VAL A 6 3.32 -11.90 -12.95
N TYR A 7 2.20 -12.29 -13.54
CA TYR A 7 2.14 -13.29 -14.60
C TYR A 7 2.12 -12.61 -15.96
N ILE A 8 3.20 -12.77 -16.72
CA ILE A 8 3.37 -12.16 -18.04
C ILE A 8 3.21 -13.26 -19.10
N ALA A 9 2.37 -13.00 -20.09
CA ALA A 9 2.09 -13.90 -21.20
C ALA A 9 2.51 -13.31 -22.55
N ASN A 10 2.89 -14.18 -23.47
CA ASN A 10 3.20 -13.83 -24.86
C ASN A 10 1.90 -13.69 -25.66
N LEU A 11 1.57 -12.47 -26.09
CA LEU A 11 0.31 -12.17 -26.77
C LEU A 11 0.26 -12.79 -28.18
N GLY A 12 1.37 -12.78 -28.91
CA GLY A 12 1.39 -13.34 -30.27
C GLY A 12 1.13 -14.85 -30.26
N LYS A 13 1.75 -15.57 -29.33
CA LYS A 13 1.48 -17.01 -29.12
C LYS A 13 0.07 -17.30 -28.62
N TYR A 14 -0.42 -16.46 -27.72
CA TYR A 14 -1.80 -16.56 -27.23
C TYR A 14 -2.81 -16.44 -28.38
N ASN A 15 -2.60 -15.50 -29.30
CA ASN A 15 -3.43 -15.32 -30.49
C ASN A 15 -3.40 -16.53 -31.45
N GLU A 16 -2.33 -17.33 -31.41
CA GLU A 16 -2.19 -18.58 -32.16
C GLU A 16 -2.76 -19.81 -31.42
N GLY A 17 -3.28 -19.61 -30.20
CA GLY A 17 -3.83 -20.67 -29.36
C GLY A 17 -2.79 -21.36 -28.47
N GLU A 18 -1.57 -20.84 -28.38
CA GLU A 18 -0.52 -21.31 -27.47
C GLU A 18 -0.49 -20.46 -26.18
N LEU A 19 -0.79 -21.08 -25.04
CA LEU A 19 -0.69 -20.43 -23.73
C LEU A 19 0.76 -20.47 -23.24
N VAL A 20 1.53 -19.42 -23.55
CA VAL A 20 2.91 -19.25 -23.07
C VAL A 20 2.99 -18.04 -22.15
N GLY A 21 3.25 -18.28 -20.87
CA GLY A 21 3.44 -17.24 -19.86
C GLY A 21 4.16 -17.78 -18.63
N ALA A 22 4.63 -16.87 -17.78
CA ALA A 22 5.36 -17.20 -16.57
C ALA A 22 5.18 -16.14 -15.48
N TRP A 23 5.38 -16.56 -14.23
CA TRP A 23 5.47 -15.67 -13.07
C TRP A 23 6.87 -15.06 -12.96
N PHE A 24 6.91 -13.78 -12.61
CA PHE A 24 8.11 -12.99 -12.39
C PHE A 24 8.00 -12.23 -11.07
N THR A 25 9.05 -12.31 -10.27
CA THR A 25 9.21 -11.56 -9.02
C THR A 25 9.97 -10.27 -9.28
N PHE A 26 9.71 -9.24 -8.49
CA PHE A 26 10.39 -7.95 -8.65
C PHE A 26 11.82 -7.94 -8.05
N PRO A 27 12.72 -7.10 -8.59
CA PRO A 27 12.58 -6.35 -9.84
C PRO A 27 12.64 -7.28 -11.05
N ILE A 28 11.84 -6.99 -12.08
CA ILE A 28 11.69 -7.83 -13.26
C ILE A 28 12.77 -7.49 -14.29
N ASP A 29 13.59 -8.47 -14.66
CA ASP A 29 14.53 -8.36 -15.78
C ASP A 29 13.82 -8.63 -17.11
N PHE A 30 13.84 -7.64 -18.02
CA PHE A 30 13.23 -7.77 -19.34
C PHE A 30 13.86 -8.87 -20.20
N GLU A 31 15.16 -9.12 -20.05
CA GLU A 31 15.83 -10.19 -20.80
C GLU A 31 15.41 -11.58 -20.28
N GLU A 32 15.18 -11.73 -18.96
CA GLU A 32 14.59 -12.96 -18.40
C GLU A 32 13.18 -13.18 -18.96
N VAL A 33 12.35 -12.13 -19.02
CA VAL A 33 11.01 -12.21 -19.60
C VAL A 33 11.08 -12.72 -21.03
N LYS A 34 11.92 -12.09 -21.88
CA LYS A 34 12.08 -12.51 -23.28
C LYS A 34 12.46 -13.98 -23.40
N GLU A 35 13.45 -14.44 -22.64
CA GLU A 35 13.91 -15.82 -22.70
C GLU A 35 12.81 -16.81 -22.26
N LYS A 36 12.12 -16.50 -21.17
CA LYS A 36 11.20 -17.43 -20.51
C LYS A 36 9.86 -17.57 -21.23
N ILE A 37 9.34 -16.48 -21.80
CA ILE A 37 8.08 -16.50 -22.58
C ILE A 37 8.30 -16.46 -24.11
N GLY A 38 9.56 -16.49 -24.54
CA GLY A 38 9.94 -16.62 -25.95
C GLY A 38 9.61 -15.40 -26.80
N LEU A 39 9.79 -14.19 -26.27
CA LEU A 39 9.67 -12.97 -27.07
C LEU A 39 10.86 -12.84 -28.02
N ASN A 40 10.61 -12.42 -29.25
CA ASN A 40 11.60 -12.23 -30.31
C ASN A 40 11.05 -11.27 -31.39
N ASP A 41 11.78 -11.09 -32.50
CA ASP A 41 11.39 -10.20 -33.61
C ASP A 41 10.03 -10.56 -34.27
N GLU A 42 9.51 -11.78 -34.06
CA GLU A 42 8.19 -12.22 -34.54
C GLU A 42 7.11 -12.11 -33.46
N TYR A 43 7.47 -12.38 -32.20
CA TYR A 43 6.59 -12.32 -31.03
C TYR A 43 7.07 -11.23 -30.08
N GLU A 44 6.78 -9.96 -30.40
CA GLU A 44 7.26 -8.81 -29.63
C GLU A 44 6.33 -8.44 -28.46
N GLU A 45 5.04 -8.79 -28.55
CA GLU A 45 4.01 -8.31 -27.63
C GLU A 45 3.81 -9.25 -26.43
N TYR A 46 3.66 -8.65 -25.24
CA TYR A 46 3.31 -9.33 -24.00
C TYR A 46 2.16 -8.60 -23.29
N ALA A 47 1.48 -9.33 -22.40
CA ALA A 47 0.41 -8.82 -21.55
C ALA A 47 0.53 -9.37 -20.13
N ILE A 48 0.07 -8.60 -19.17
CA ILE A 48 -0.06 -9.00 -17.77
C ILE A 48 -1.45 -9.59 -17.60
N HIS A 49 -1.55 -10.90 -17.39
CA HIS A 49 -2.84 -11.58 -17.22
C HIS A 49 -3.23 -11.79 -15.76
N ASP A 50 -2.26 -11.83 -14.86
CA ASP A 50 -2.50 -12.02 -13.42
C ASP A 50 -1.38 -11.36 -12.61
N TYR A 51 -1.66 -11.05 -11.33
CA TYR A 51 -0.67 -10.45 -10.43
C TYR A 51 -1.01 -10.67 -8.96
N GLU A 52 0.02 -10.70 -8.14
CA GLU A 52 -0.06 -10.67 -6.67
C GLU A 52 0.61 -9.38 -6.20
N LEU A 53 -0.15 -8.28 -6.22
CA LEU A 53 0.30 -6.93 -5.88
C LEU A 53 -0.73 -6.23 -4.98
N PRO A 54 -0.31 -5.34 -4.08
CA PRO A 54 -1.23 -4.58 -3.22
C PRO A 54 -1.93 -3.42 -3.96
N PHE A 55 -1.64 -3.23 -5.26
CA PHE A 55 -2.19 -2.19 -6.12
C PHE A 55 -2.67 -2.78 -7.45
N THR A 56 -3.51 -2.03 -8.16
CA THR A 56 -4.05 -2.47 -9.46
C THR A 56 -3.06 -2.20 -10.58
N VAL A 57 -2.95 -3.17 -11.50
CA VAL A 57 -2.11 -3.10 -12.69
C VAL A 57 -2.98 -3.36 -13.93
N ASP A 58 -2.76 -2.58 -14.99
CA ASP A 58 -3.41 -2.78 -16.30
C ASP A 58 -2.67 -3.85 -17.13
N GLU A 59 -3.40 -4.56 -17.97
CA GLU A 59 -2.88 -5.64 -18.83
C GLU A 59 -1.71 -5.19 -19.72
N TYR A 60 -1.68 -3.92 -20.12
CA TYR A 60 -0.65 -3.35 -20.99
C TYR A 60 0.38 -2.51 -20.24
N THR A 61 0.42 -2.59 -18.92
CA THR A 61 1.45 -1.90 -18.12
C THR A 61 2.84 -2.40 -18.51
N SER A 62 3.75 -1.49 -18.80
CA SER A 62 5.11 -1.86 -19.20
C SER A 62 5.90 -2.40 -18.01
N ILE A 63 6.82 -3.34 -18.26
CA ILE A 63 7.74 -3.87 -17.24
C ILE A 63 8.58 -2.76 -16.58
N GLY A 64 8.93 -1.71 -17.34
CA GLY A 64 9.64 -0.56 -16.78
C GLY A 64 8.79 0.21 -15.76
N GLU A 65 7.50 0.41 -16.06
CA GLU A 65 6.57 1.07 -15.13
C GLU A 65 6.29 0.19 -13.91
N LEU A 66 6.11 -1.12 -14.09
CA LEU A 66 6.01 -2.07 -12.99
C LEU A 66 7.21 -1.95 -12.04
N ASN A 67 8.43 -1.98 -12.57
CA ASN A 67 9.64 -1.86 -11.75
C ASN A 67 9.74 -0.50 -11.06
N ARG A 68 9.30 0.58 -11.71
CA ARG A 68 9.24 1.91 -11.11
C ARG A 68 8.27 1.97 -9.93
N LEU A 69 7.06 1.41 -10.09
CA LEU A 69 6.08 1.34 -9.00
C LEU A 69 6.59 0.51 -7.82
N TRP A 70 7.24 -0.62 -8.11
CA TRP A 70 7.89 -1.44 -7.09
C TRP A 70 9.02 -0.71 -6.37
N GLU A 71 9.85 0.06 -7.10
CA GLU A 71 10.92 0.86 -6.53
C GLU A 71 10.36 1.92 -5.58
N MET A 72 9.31 2.64 -5.98
CA MET A 72 8.62 3.61 -5.11
C MET A 72 8.09 2.96 -3.84
N VAL A 73 7.46 1.78 -3.95
CA VAL A 73 7.02 1.00 -2.79
C VAL A 73 8.20 0.58 -1.90
N SER A 74 9.34 0.24 -2.51
CA SER A 74 10.59 -0.14 -1.81
C SER A 74 11.23 1.00 -1.03
N GLU A 75 10.93 2.24 -1.39
CA GLU A 75 11.42 3.44 -0.71
C GLU A 75 10.52 3.89 0.46
N LEU A 76 9.28 3.39 0.55
CA LEU A 76 8.37 3.71 1.66
C LEU A 76 8.86 3.09 2.99
N PRO A 77 8.46 3.64 4.16
CA PRO A 77 8.64 2.98 5.45
C PRO A 77 7.99 1.59 5.50
N GLU A 78 8.62 0.64 6.21
CA GLU A 78 8.19 -0.77 6.30
C GLU A 78 6.75 -0.91 6.83
N GLU A 79 6.37 0.00 7.72
CA GLU A 79 5.03 0.10 8.29
C GLU A 79 3.98 0.45 7.22
N LEU A 80 4.30 1.38 6.31
CA LEU A 80 3.41 1.73 5.21
C LEU A 80 3.34 0.60 4.18
N GLN A 81 4.48 -0.03 3.88
CA GLN A 81 4.55 -1.14 2.92
C GLN A 81 3.63 -2.31 3.33
N SER A 82 3.57 -2.60 4.62
CA SER A 82 2.79 -3.71 5.17
C SER A 82 1.28 -3.47 5.06
N GLU A 83 0.85 -2.22 4.96
CA GLU A 83 -0.55 -1.79 4.93
C GLU A 83 -0.94 -1.05 3.63
N LEU A 84 -0.17 -1.27 2.55
CA LEU A 84 -0.41 -0.63 1.25
C LEU A 84 -1.85 -0.78 0.75
N SER A 85 -2.44 -1.97 0.89
CA SER A 85 -3.80 -2.20 0.43
C SER A 85 -4.84 -1.35 1.16
N ALA A 86 -4.63 -1.05 2.45
CA ALA A 86 -5.48 -0.18 3.24
C ALA A 86 -5.23 1.29 2.92
N LEU A 87 -3.96 1.69 2.75
CA LEU A 87 -3.59 3.05 2.36
C LEU A 87 -4.15 3.44 0.98
N LEU A 88 -4.09 2.51 0.02
CA LEU A 88 -4.59 2.70 -1.34
C LEU A 88 -6.12 2.72 -1.44
N THR A 89 -6.87 2.60 -0.34
CA THR A 89 -8.29 2.98 -0.34
C THR A 89 -8.51 4.48 -0.18
N HIS A 90 -7.49 5.20 0.30
CA HIS A 90 -7.50 6.65 0.50
C HIS A 90 -6.64 7.40 -0.53
N PHE A 91 -5.57 6.79 -1.00
CA PHE A 91 -4.74 7.32 -2.08
C PHE A 91 -5.08 6.64 -3.41
N SER A 92 -5.12 7.42 -4.49
CA SER A 92 -5.47 6.93 -5.83
C SER A 92 -4.34 6.17 -6.52
N SER A 93 -3.08 6.36 -6.08
CA SER A 93 -1.93 5.64 -6.62
C SER A 93 -0.77 5.57 -5.62
N ILE A 94 0.24 4.75 -5.94
CA ILE A 94 1.49 4.67 -5.17
C ILE A 94 2.22 6.01 -5.19
N GLU A 95 2.20 6.72 -6.31
CA GLU A 95 2.83 8.03 -6.43
C GLU A 95 2.21 9.03 -5.45
N GLU A 96 0.87 9.10 -5.38
CA GLU A 96 0.18 9.98 -4.45
C GLU A 96 0.52 9.61 -2.99
N LEU A 97 0.53 8.31 -2.66
CA LEU A 97 0.95 7.84 -1.34
C LEU A 97 2.41 8.23 -1.03
N SER A 98 3.31 8.07 -2.00
CA SER A 98 4.73 8.40 -1.82
C SER A 98 4.97 9.89 -1.62
N GLU A 99 4.17 10.76 -2.24
CA GLU A 99 4.22 12.21 -2.03
C GLU A 99 3.73 12.62 -0.63
N HIS A 100 2.78 11.87 -0.06
CA HIS A 100 2.15 12.13 1.23
C HIS A 100 2.65 11.27 2.39
N GLN A 101 3.71 10.48 2.20
CA GLN A 101 4.20 9.56 3.25
C GLN A 101 4.59 10.26 4.56
N GLU A 102 5.05 11.52 4.49
CA GLU A 102 5.42 12.33 5.67
C GLU A 102 4.19 12.89 6.41
N ASP A 103 3.04 12.91 5.75
CA ASP A 103 1.76 13.38 6.29
C ASP A 103 0.98 12.26 7.01
N ILE A 104 1.55 11.05 7.07
CA ILE A 104 0.95 9.88 7.71
C ILE A 104 1.55 9.69 9.10
N ILE A 105 0.70 9.78 10.12
CA ILE A 105 1.05 9.49 11.51
C ILE A 105 0.63 8.06 11.83
N ILE A 106 1.58 7.27 12.32
CA ILE A 106 1.35 5.85 12.66
C ILE A 106 1.19 5.73 14.17
N HIS A 107 -0.01 5.36 14.61
CA HIS A 107 -0.33 5.03 16.01
C HIS A 107 -0.28 3.50 16.19
N SER A 108 0.94 2.95 16.20
CA SER A 108 1.17 1.49 16.20
C SER A 108 0.67 0.77 17.46
N ASP A 109 0.59 1.48 18.58
CA ASP A 109 0.13 0.94 19.88
C ASP A 109 -1.39 1.15 20.10
N CYS A 110 -2.12 1.61 19.08
CA CYS A 110 -3.56 1.85 19.16
C CYS A 110 -4.33 0.78 18.36
N ASP A 111 -5.22 0.05 19.02
CA ASP A 111 -6.08 -0.94 18.36
C ASP A 111 -7.34 -0.28 17.78
N ASP A 112 -7.78 0.83 18.36
CA ASP A 112 -8.97 1.57 17.94
C ASP A 112 -8.89 3.09 18.23
N MET A 113 -9.96 3.81 17.90
CA MET A 113 -10.05 5.25 18.14
C MET A 113 -10.16 5.64 19.62
N TYR A 114 -10.52 4.71 20.51
CA TYR A 114 -10.44 4.95 21.95
C TYR A 114 -8.97 5.06 22.38
N ASP A 115 -8.10 4.19 21.87
CA ASP A 115 -6.67 4.25 22.16
C ASP A 115 -6.03 5.52 21.58
N VAL A 116 -6.38 5.90 20.35
CA VAL A 116 -5.92 7.16 19.74
C VAL A 116 -6.36 8.38 20.57
N ALA A 117 -7.63 8.42 20.97
CA ALA A 117 -8.16 9.48 21.82
C ALA A 117 -7.42 9.57 23.17
N ARG A 118 -7.08 8.42 23.73
CA ARG A 118 -6.32 8.33 24.98
C ARG A 118 -4.89 8.82 24.80
N TYR A 119 -4.22 8.38 23.73
CA TYR A 119 -2.87 8.82 23.35
C TYR A 119 -2.80 10.34 23.20
N TYR A 120 -3.76 10.95 22.49
CA TYR A 120 -3.81 12.41 22.32
C TYR A 120 -3.98 13.20 23.62
N ILE A 121 -4.71 12.66 24.58
CA ILE A 121 -4.92 13.36 25.85
C ILE A 121 -3.75 13.14 26.81
N GLU A 122 -3.26 11.90 26.91
CA GLU A 122 -2.28 11.51 27.92
C GLU A 122 -0.84 11.80 27.49
N GLU A 123 -0.49 11.55 26.22
CA GLU A 123 0.89 11.61 25.74
C GLU A 123 1.20 12.93 25.01
N THR A 124 0.29 13.42 24.16
CA THR A 124 0.53 14.67 23.40
C THR A 124 0.03 15.92 24.14
N GLY A 125 -0.83 15.75 25.14
CA GLY A 125 -1.40 16.86 25.91
C GLY A 125 -2.34 17.74 25.08
N ALA A 126 -3.10 17.16 24.14
CA ALA A 126 -4.01 17.89 23.25
C ALA A 126 -5.03 18.78 23.99
N LEU A 127 -5.40 18.42 25.23
CA LEU A 127 -6.27 19.20 26.12
C LEU A 127 -5.50 19.95 27.23
N GLY A 128 -4.18 20.00 27.15
CA GLY A 128 -3.26 20.40 28.23
C GLY A 128 -2.96 19.25 29.21
N GLU A 129 -2.19 19.54 30.27
CA GLU A 129 -1.90 18.56 31.33
C GLU A 129 -3.19 18.24 32.12
N VAL A 130 -3.85 17.13 31.76
CA VAL A 130 -4.97 16.60 32.55
C VAL A 130 -4.41 15.87 33.77
N PRO A 131 -4.75 16.29 35.01
CA PRO A 131 -4.32 15.58 36.21
C PRO A 131 -4.76 14.11 36.17
N ALA A 132 -3.89 13.19 36.59
CA ALA A 132 -4.19 11.75 36.61
C ALA A 132 -5.49 11.38 37.35
N SER A 133 -5.88 12.17 38.35
CA SER A 133 -7.15 12.00 39.08
C SER A 133 -8.40 12.25 38.22
N LEU A 134 -8.27 13.00 37.12
CA LEU A 134 -9.36 13.37 36.22
C LEU A 134 -9.39 12.56 34.92
N GLN A 135 -8.28 11.92 34.54
CA GLN A 135 -8.17 11.14 33.30
C GLN A 135 -9.25 10.04 33.20
N ASN A 136 -9.50 9.31 34.28
CA ASN A 136 -10.54 8.25 34.33
C ASN A 136 -11.99 8.76 34.21
N TYR A 137 -12.21 10.08 34.19
CA TYR A 137 -13.54 10.69 34.02
C TYR A 137 -13.77 11.20 32.59
N ILE A 138 -12.76 11.11 31.72
CA ILE A 138 -12.87 11.49 30.32
C ILE A 138 -13.55 10.34 29.56
N ASP A 139 -14.53 10.69 28.73
CA ASP A 139 -15.16 9.77 27.80
C ASP A 139 -14.32 9.69 26.51
N TYR A 140 -13.24 8.89 26.57
CA TYR A 140 -12.34 8.68 25.44
C TYR A 140 -13.05 8.04 24.24
N GLN A 141 -14.11 7.26 24.47
CA GLN A 141 -14.88 6.65 23.38
C GLN A 141 -15.65 7.71 22.59
N ALA A 142 -16.31 8.65 23.28
CA ALA A 142 -16.97 9.76 22.62
C ALA A 142 -15.97 10.67 21.90
N TYR A 143 -14.82 10.96 22.52
CA TYR A 143 -13.80 11.79 21.90
C TYR A 143 -13.17 11.14 20.67
N GLY A 144 -12.83 9.85 20.73
CA GLY A 144 -12.29 9.08 19.61
C GLY A 144 -13.24 9.04 18.42
N ARG A 145 -14.55 8.90 18.66
CA ARG A 145 -15.55 9.00 17.58
C ARG A 145 -15.56 10.39 16.94
N ASP A 146 -15.43 11.45 17.73
CA ASP A 146 -15.41 12.82 17.19
C ASP A 146 -14.11 13.08 16.40
N LEU A 147 -12.97 12.50 16.83
CA LEU A 147 -11.73 12.50 16.05
C LEU A 147 -11.93 11.81 14.70
N ASP A 148 -12.47 10.59 14.70
CA ASP A 148 -12.73 9.80 13.49
C ASP A 148 -13.65 10.52 12.50
N LEU A 149 -14.65 11.26 13.01
CA LEU A 149 -15.56 12.06 12.19
C LEU A 149 -14.93 13.33 11.61
N SER A 150 -13.83 13.82 12.17
CA SER A 150 -13.21 15.09 11.80
C SER A 150 -11.84 14.96 11.12
N GLY A 151 -11.17 13.82 11.26
CA GLY A 151 -9.92 13.48 10.59
C GLY A 151 -10.08 12.32 9.61
N THR A 152 -8.94 11.74 9.21
CA THR A 152 -8.90 10.55 8.36
C THR A 152 -8.04 9.51 9.05
N PHE A 153 -8.68 8.46 9.56
CA PHE A 153 -8.04 7.37 10.28
C PHE A 153 -8.33 6.05 9.59
N ILE A 154 -7.29 5.22 9.46
CA ILE A 154 -7.35 3.91 8.82
C ILE A 154 -6.99 2.88 9.86
N SER A 155 -7.92 1.98 10.16
CA SER A 155 -7.67 0.85 11.05
C SER A 155 -7.01 -0.27 10.27
N THR A 156 -5.84 -0.72 10.74
CA THR A 156 -5.02 -1.74 10.09
C THR A 156 -4.65 -2.85 11.08
N ASN A 157 -3.98 -3.91 10.62
CA ASN A 157 -3.50 -4.96 11.54
C ASN A 157 -2.27 -4.51 12.35
N HIS A 158 -1.65 -3.39 11.97
CA HIS A 158 -0.45 -2.82 12.58
C HIS A 158 -0.71 -1.48 13.30
N GLY A 159 -1.97 -1.20 13.63
CA GLY A 159 -2.40 -0.03 14.40
C GLY A 159 -3.30 0.92 13.61
N ILE A 160 -3.45 2.16 14.10
CA ILE A 160 -4.24 3.20 13.44
C ILE A 160 -3.31 4.16 12.69
N PHE A 161 -3.60 4.37 11.40
CA PHE A 161 -2.86 5.30 10.54
C PHE A 161 -3.71 6.55 10.34
N GLU A 162 -3.16 7.71 10.64
CA GLU A 162 -3.84 9.00 10.49
C GLU A 162 -3.23 9.79 9.34
N ILE A 163 -4.08 10.25 8.41
CA ILE A 163 -3.67 11.10 7.28
C ILE A 163 -3.95 12.55 7.64
N VAL A 164 -2.91 13.38 7.64
CA VAL A 164 -2.99 14.81 7.95
C VAL A 164 -3.03 15.61 6.65
N TYR A 165 -4.13 16.33 6.39
CA TYR A 165 -4.28 17.23 5.23
C TYR A 165 -4.05 18.71 5.59
#